data_AF-A0A9E4R906-F1
#
_entry.id   AF-A0A9E4R906-F1
#
_cell.length_a   1.000
_cell.length_b   1.000
_cell.length_c   1.000
_cell.angle_alpha   90.00
_cell.angle_beta   90.00
_cell.angle_gamma   90.00
#
_symmetry.space_group_name_H-M   'P 1'
#
loop_
_entity.id
_entity.type
_entity.pdbx_description
1 polymer ?
#
loop_
_entity_poly.entity_id
_entity_poly.type
_entity_poly.pdbx_seq_one_letter_code
_entity_poly.pdbx_strand_id
1 'polypeptide(L)'
;MGPFCPKYHRAVELIGRRWTGAILRALLSGVSRFSAICETVPGLSDRMLAERLRELEAEGIVTRTVVPETPVRVEYALTAKGRDLDSVIGAVSGWAERWEAPSEVSAPTG
;
A
#
# COMPACT_ATOMS: atom_id res chain seq x y z
N MET A 1 -21.46 23.85 0.00
CA MET A 1 -20.41 22.87 -0.37
C MET A 1 -20.92 22.11 -1.58
N GLY A 2 -20.29 22.22 -2.74
CA GLY A 2 -20.76 21.51 -3.94
C GLY A 2 -20.58 19.99 -3.81
N PRO A 3 -21.25 19.19 -4.65
CA PRO A 3 -21.17 17.71 -4.60
C PRO A 3 -19.76 17.17 -4.91
N PHE A 4 -18.89 18.00 -5.52
CA PHE A 4 -17.52 17.64 -5.83
C PHE A 4 -16.55 18.19 -4.78
N CYS A 5 -15.75 17.28 -4.19
CA CYS A 5 -14.67 17.61 -3.27
C CYS A 5 -13.32 17.19 -3.89
N PRO A 6 -12.48 18.13 -4.34
CA PRO A 6 -11.19 17.81 -4.97
C PRO A 6 -10.26 16.99 -4.09
N LYS A 7 -10.30 17.22 -2.77
CA LYS A 7 -9.49 16.48 -1.77
C LYS A 7 -9.91 15.01 -1.70
N TYR A 8 -11.21 14.74 -1.70
CA TYR A 8 -11.74 13.38 -1.73
C TYR A 8 -11.36 12.68 -3.02
N HIS A 9 -11.54 13.34 -4.17
CA HIS A 9 -11.21 12.76 -5.47
C HIS A 9 -9.73 12.36 -5.55
N ARG A 10 -8.81 13.24 -5.14
CA ARG A 10 -7.37 12.92 -5.10
C ARG A 10 -7.05 11.76 -4.16
N ALA A 11 -7.71 11.66 -3.01
CA ALA A 11 -7.52 10.54 -2.09
C ALA A 11 -7.98 9.21 -2.72
N VAL A 12 -9.14 9.21 -3.40
CA VAL A 12 -9.65 8.03 -4.13
C VAL A 12 -8.70 7.63 -5.26
N GLU A 13 -8.19 8.58 -6.04
CA GLU A 13 -7.22 8.29 -7.10
C GLU A 13 -5.94 7.66 -6.56
N LEU A 14 -5.42 8.18 -5.44
CA LEU A 14 -4.21 7.66 -4.81
C LEU A 14 -4.41 6.23 -4.28
N ILE A 15 -5.49 5.99 -3.52
CA ILE A 15 -5.80 4.69 -2.91
C ILE A 15 -6.16 3.66 -3.98
N GLY A 16 -6.95 4.06 -4.98
CA GLY A 16 -7.37 3.23 -6.10
C GLY A 16 -6.27 2.99 -7.14
N ARG A 17 -5.12 3.66 -7.02
CA ARG A 17 -3.99 3.45 -7.92
C ARG A 17 -3.49 2.02 -7.80
N ARG A 18 -3.22 1.41 -8.97
CA ARG A 18 -2.81 0.00 -9.05
C ARG A 18 -1.66 -0.30 -8.09
N TRP A 19 -1.85 -1.34 -7.27
CA TRP A 19 -0.95 -1.81 -6.20
C TRP A 19 -0.84 -0.96 -4.94
N THR A 20 -1.34 0.28 -4.90
CA THR A 20 -1.22 1.13 -3.70
C THR A 20 -1.88 0.49 -2.49
N GLY A 21 -3.13 0.01 -2.61
CA GLY A 21 -3.82 -0.65 -1.50
C GLY A 21 -3.08 -1.90 -0.98
N ALA A 22 -2.51 -2.70 -1.88
CA ALA A 22 -1.76 -3.90 -1.49
C ALA A 22 -0.45 -3.56 -0.77
N ILE A 23 0.29 -2.55 -1.25
CA ILE A 23 1.51 -2.06 -0.60
C ILE A 23 1.19 -1.48 0.78
N LEU A 24 0.13 -0.68 0.90
CA LEU A 24 -0.31 -0.12 2.18
C LEU A 24 -0.68 -1.23 3.16
N ARG A 25 -1.42 -2.27 2.72
CA ARG A 25 -1.72 -3.45 3.56
C ARG A 25 -0.47 -4.18 4.04
N ALA A 26 0.54 -4.35 3.18
CA ALA A 26 1.81 -4.97 3.57
C ALA A 26 2.56 -4.12 4.61
N LEU A 27 2.59 -2.80 4.44
CA LEU A 27 3.22 -1.90 5.42
C LEU A 27 2.44 -1.87 6.76
N LEU A 28 1.11 -1.93 6.71
CA LEU A 28 0.24 -1.99 7.89
C LEU A 28 0.42 -3.28 8.69
N SER A 29 0.75 -4.41 8.04
CA SER A 29 1.07 -5.66 8.72
C SER A 29 2.49 -5.68 9.32
N GLY A 30 3.24 -4.59 9.20
CA GLY A 30 4.58 -4.42 9.78
C GLY A 30 5.73 -4.80 8.85
N VAL A 31 5.45 -5.16 7.59
CA VAL A 31 6.51 -5.39 6.60
C VAL A 31 7.19 -4.06 6.28
N SER A 32 8.52 -4.01 6.42
CA SER A 32 9.27 -2.76 6.23
C SER A 32 10.36 -2.84 5.15
N ARG A 33 10.78 -4.03 4.72
CA ARG A 33 11.86 -4.20 3.73
C ARG A 33 11.32 -4.31 2.31
N PHE A 34 12.01 -3.71 1.35
CA PHE A 34 11.60 -3.71 -0.07
C PHE A 34 11.28 -5.12 -0.59
N SER A 35 12.19 -6.07 -0.41
CA SER A 35 12.01 -7.45 -0.89
C SER A 35 10.81 -8.11 -0.24
N ALA A 36 10.64 -7.94 1.06
CA ALA A 36 9.52 -8.51 1.80
C ALA A 36 8.17 -7.90 1.36
N ILE A 37 8.13 -6.60 1.04
CA ILE A 37 6.93 -5.96 0.46
C ILE A 37 6.62 -6.58 -0.91
N CYS A 38 7.63 -6.77 -1.76
CA CYS A 38 7.49 -7.37 -3.08
C CYS A 38 6.98 -8.81 -2.98
N GLU A 39 7.55 -9.62 -2.08
CA GLU A 39 7.14 -11.00 -1.80
C GLU A 39 5.70 -11.11 -1.27
N THR A 40 5.24 -10.11 -0.50
CA THR A 40 3.88 -10.07 0.07
C THR A 40 2.81 -9.77 -0.98
N VAL A 41 3.17 -9.18 -2.12
CA VAL A 41 2.22 -8.72 -3.14
C VAL A 41 2.45 -9.46 -4.47
N PRO A 42 1.74 -10.59 -4.70
CA PRO A 42 1.89 -11.36 -5.93
C PRO A 42 1.65 -10.53 -7.19
N GLY A 43 2.54 -10.63 -8.17
CA GLY A 43 2.44 -9.91 -9.45
C GLY A 43 2.93 -8.46 -9.42
N LEU A 44 3.36 -7.94 -8.26
CA LEU A 44 4.03 -6.65 -8.17
C LEU A 44 5.49 -6.79 -8.60
N SER A 45 5.92 -5.97 -9.57
CA SER A 45 7.33 -5.92 -9.98
C SER A 45 8.13 -4.90 -9.17
N ASP A 46 9.43 -5.13 -9.02
CA ASP A 46 10.34 -4.21 -8.33
C ASP A 46 10.26 -2.78 -8.86
N ARG A 47 10.20 -2.63 -10.19
CA ARG A 47 10.06 -1.30 -10.81
C ARG A 47 8.79 -0.59 -10.35
N MET A 48 7.67 -1.30 -10.33
CA MET A 48 6.37 -0.75 -9.94
C MET A 48 6.32 -0.47 -8.43
N LEU A 49 6.89 -1.34 -7.59
CA LEU A 49 7.01 -1.11 -6.16
C LEU A 49 7.85 0.14 -5.87
N ALA A 50 9.00 0.29 -6.54
CA ALA A 50 9.85 1.47 -6.39
C ALA A 50 9.14 2.76 -6.81
N GLU A 51 8.36 2.73 -7.90
CA GLU A 51 7.56 3.87 -8.35
C GLU A 51 6.50 4.26 -7.31
N ARG A 52 5.77 3.26 -6.78
CA ARG A 52 4.71 3.49 -5.79
C ARG A 52 5.26 3.97 -4.45
N LEU A 53 6.37 3.39 -3.97
CA LEU A 53 6.99 3.84 -2.72
C LEU A 53 7.48 5.29 -2.82
N ARG A 54 8.06 5.71 -3.97
CA ARG A 54 8.45 7.12 -4.19
C ARG A 54 7.25 8.05 -4.19
N GLU A 55 6.13 7.63 -4.80
CA GLU A 55 4.90 8.42 -4.79
C GLU A 55 4.33 8.57 -3.37
N LEU A 56 4.26 7.46 -2.62
CA LEU A 56 3.80 7.48 -1.24
C LEU A 56 4.72 8.29 -0.32
N GLU A 57 6.03 8.29 -0.58
CA GLU A 57 6.99 9.15 0.09
C GLU A 57 6.76 10.63 -0.24
N ALA A 58 6.57 10.97 -1.53
CA ALA A 58 6.25 12.33 -1.96
C ALA A 58 4.92 12.86 -1.38
N GLU A 59 3.94 11.97 -1.18
CA GLU A 59 2.68 12.27 -0.51
C GLU A 59 2.81 12.31 1.03
N GLY A 60 3.98 12.02 1.60
CA GLY A 60 4.20 12.00 3.04
C GLY A 60 3.46 10.89 3.77
N ILE A 61 3.15 9.79 3.07
CA ILE A 61 2.48 8.59 3.60
C ILE A 61 3.50 7.57 4.09
N VAL A 62 4.64 7.48 3.41
CA VAL A 62 5.74 6.57 3.75
C VAL A 62 7.01 7.37 4.00
N THR A 63 7.82 6.92 4.95
CA THR A 63 9.22 7.36 5.12
C THR A 63 10.16 6.25 4.70
N ARG A 64 11.24 6.61 4.01
CA ARG A 64 12.34 5.71 3.66
C ARG A 64 13.56 6.01 4.53
N THR A 65 14.02 5.01 5.28
CA THR A 65 15.19 5.13 6.17
C THR A 65 16.29 4.19 5.73
N VAL A 66 17.52 4.69 5.62
CA VAL A 66 18.71 3.86 5.47
C VAL A 66 19.19 3.53 6.88
N VAL A 67 19.21 2.25 7.22
CA VAL A 67 19.68 1.75 8.51
C VAL A 67 21.16 1.40 8.38
N PRO A 68 22.06 2.16 9.04
CA PRO A 68 23.50 1.99 8.92
C PRO A 68 23.99 0.86 9.84
N GLU A 69 23.57 -0.36 9.53
CA GLU A 69 24.05 -1.59 10.18
C GLU A 69 24.83 -2.43 9.16
N THR A 70 25.38 -3.56 9.59
CA THR A 70 26.03 -4.53 8.69
C THR A 70 25.16 -5.78 8.55
N PRO A 71 24.60 -6.08 7.37
CA PRO A 71 24.65 -5.32 6.11
C PRO A 71 23.70 -4.12 6.11
N VAL A 72 24.06 -3.04 5.38
CA VAL A 72 23.21 -1.85 5.29
C VAL A 72 21.87 -2.23 4.67
N ARG A 73 20.77 -1.84 5.35
CA ARG A 73 19.41 -2.12 4.86
C ARG A 73 18.59 -0.85 4.72
N VAL A 74 17.56 -0.94 3.88
CA VAL A 74 16.57 0.13 3.67
C VAL A 74 15.24 -0.32 4.23
N GLU A 75 14.64 0.52 5.05
CA GLU A 75 13.32 0.29 5.64
C GLU A 75 12.32 1.36 5.20
N TYR A 76 11.09 0.93 5.03
CA TYR A 76 9.93 1.76 4.74
C TYR A 76 8.96 1.66 5.92
N ALA A 77 8.44 2.81 6.36
CA ALA A 77 7.48 2.87 7.45
C ALA A 77 6.37 3.86 7.12
N LEU A 78 5.15 3.57 7.60
CA LEU A 78 4.04 4.52 7.48
C LEU A 78 4.24 5.70 8.44
N THR A 79 3.99 6.90 7.93
CA THR A 79 3.84 8.11 8.74
C THR A 79 2.53 8.08 9.53
N ALA A 80 2.28 9.07 10.38
CA ALA A 80 0.96 9.25 10.99
C ALA A 80 -0.15 9.34 9.91
N LYS A 81 0.09 10.11 8.84
CA LYS A 81 -0.82 10.22 7.68
C LYS A 81 -1.07 8.86 7.02
N GLY A 82 -0.03 8.04 6.89
CA GLY A 82 -0.15 6.72 6.28
C GLY A 82 -0.87 5.70 7.15
N ARG A 83 -0.67 5.73 8.47
CA ARG A 83 -1.39 4.84 9.41
C ARG A 83 -2.87 5.17 9.48
N ASP A 84 -3.25 6.45 9.34
CA ASP A 84 -4.65 6.87 9.33
C ASP A 84 -5.47 6.26 8.17
N LEU A 85 -4.78 5.84 7.08
CA LEU A 85 -5.40 5.13 5.96
C LEU A 85 -5.89 3.72 6.32
N ASP A 86 -5.47 3.13 7.44
CA ASP A 86 -5.91 1.80 7.88
C ASP A 86 -7.43 1.71 7.98
N SER A 87 -8.05 2.73 8.60
CA SER A 87 -9.51 2.82 8.73
C SER A 87 -10.23 2.86 7.38
N VAL A 88 -9.67 3.58 6.41
CA VAL A 88 -10.22 3.71 5.06
C VAL A 88 -10.09 2.39 4.30
N ILE A 89 -8.92 1.75 4.35
CA ILE A 89 -8.66 0.45 3.72
C ILE A 89 -9.56 -0.63 4.34
N GLY A 90 -9.74 -0.61 5.66
CA GLY A 90 -10.65 -1.50 6.37
C GLY A 90 -12.11 -1.31 5.92
N ALA A 91 -12.56 -0.07 5.77
CA ALA A 91 -13.91 0.22 5.28
C ALA A 91 -14.13 -0.27 3.83
N VAL A 92 -13.15 -0.10 2.95
CA VAL A 92 -13.18 -0.62 1.58
C VAL A 92 -13.17 -2.15 1.59
N SER A 93 -12.34 -2.78 2.42
CA SER A 93 -12.26 -4.25 2.54
C SER A 93 -13.60 -4.83 3.01
N GLY A 94 -14.19 -4.27 4.07
CA GLY A 94 -15.49 -4.72 4.56
C GLY A 94 -16.64 -4.46 3.58
N TRP A 95 -16.55 -3.41 2.74
CA TRP A 95 -17.49 -3.24 1.63
C TRP A 95 -17.32 -4.35 0.58
N ALA A 96 -16.09 -4.66 0.18
CA ALA A 96 -15.81 -5.71 -0.79
C ALA A 96 -16.28 -7.08 -0.29
N GLU A 97 -16.02 -7.43 0.97
CA GLU A 97 -16.49 -8.68 1.59
C GLU A 97 -18.02 -8.86 1.56
N ARG A 98 -18.78 -7.75 1.58
CA ARG A 98 -20.25 -7.79 1.54
C ARG A 98 -20.82 -7.94 0.13
N TRP A 99 -20.11 -7.48 -0.89
CA TRP A 99 -20.70 -7.24 -2.22
C TRP A 99 -19.94 -7.87 -3.38
N GLU A 100 -18.65 -8.18 -3.21
CA GLU A 100 -17.84 -8.87 -4.21
C GLU A 100 -18.00 -10.39 -4.05
N ALA A 101 -18.15 -11.09 -5.16
CA ALA A 101 -18.13 -12.55 -5.14
C ALA A 101 -16.74 -13.04 -4.68
N PRO A 102 -16.63 -14.19 -4.00
CA PRO A 102 -15.34 -14.78 -3.68
C PRO A 102 -14.52 -14.91 -4.95
N SER A 103 -13.36 -14.25 -5.01
CA SER A 103 -12.41 -14.49 -6.09
C SER A 103 -11.89 -15.92 -5.94
N GLU A 104 -12.00 -16.75 -6.98
CA GLU A 104 -11.27 -18.02 -7.05
C GLU A 104 -9.78 -17.69 -7.00
N VAL A 105 -9.19 -17.76 -5.81
CA VAL A 105 -7.73 -17.73 -5.66
C VAL A 105 -7.24 -19.02 -6.28
N SER A 106 -6.78 -18.94 -7.54
CA SER A 106 -6.12 -20.05 -8.21
C SER A 106 -4.96 -20.50 -7.33
N ALA A 107 -5.10 -21.71 -6.77
CA ALA A 107 -4.07 -22.33 -5.95
C ALA A 107 -2.74 -22.36 -6.72
N PRO A 108 -1.58 -22.17 -6.05
CA PRO A 108 -0.30 -22.34 -6.71
C PRO A 108 -0.26 -23.76 -7.28
N THR A 109 -0.25 -23.86 -8.60
CA THR A 109 -0.01 -25.12 -9.30
C THR A 109 1.44 -25.48 -9.02
N GLY A 110 1.64 -26.53 -8.22
CA GLY A 110 2.95 -27.13 -7.98
C GLY A 110 3.49 -27.86 -9.20
#